data_AF-A0A6C0HAC2-F1
#
_entry.id   AF-A0A6C0HAC2-F1
#
_cell.length_a   1.000
_cell.length_b   1.000
_cell.length_c   1.000
_cell.angle_alpha   90.00
_cell.angle_beta   90.00
_cell.angle_gamma   90.00
#
_symmetry.space_group_name_H-M   'P 1'
#
loop_
_entity.id
_entity.type
_entity.pdbx_description
1 polymer ?
#
loop_
_entity_poly.entity_id
_entity_poly.type
_entity_poly.pdbx_seq_one_letter_code
_entity_poly.pdbx_strand_id
1 'polypeptide(L)'
;MIDENIIIDENINIQMVEDFDKSNADFNLKKLMEDFENISLHEIDHDESDQLYTDMLNYDMNFTVKQLLLICDYYGLLKDVKTNKMKKQDIIEQILLFENNNDNYNTVIRRKELWYYINELKEDKIMKKFVIWS
;
A
#
# COMPACT_ATOMS: atom_id res chain seq x y z
N MET A 1 47.54 12.61 14.33
CA MET A 1 47.78 11.57 13.31
C MET A 1 46.51 10.76 13.24
N ILE A 2 45.63 11.16 12.32
CA ILE A 2 45.19 10.42 11.11
C ILE A 2 44.05 9.48 11.48
N ASP A 3 42.88 9.85 10.97
CA ASP A 3 41.62 9.12 10.93
C ASP A 3 41.78 7.73 10.30
N GLU A 4 41.05 6.74 10.81
CA GLU A 4 40.52 5.68 9.96
C GLU A 4 39.07 5.38 10.39
N ASN A 5 38.13 6.05 9.70
CA ASN A 5 36.88 5.41 9.29
C ASN A 5 37.23 4.08 8.63
N ILE A 6 36.43 3.02 8.81
CA ILE A 6 36.11 2.06 7.74
C ILE A 6 35.05 1.03 8.17
N ILE A 7 33.92 1.16 7.48
CA ILE A 7 33.04 0.12 6.91
C ILE A 7 32.06 -0.60 7.85
N ILE A 8 30.80 -0.20 7.68
CA ILE A 8 29.59 -0.96 7.97
C ILE A 8 29.61 -2.15 7.01
N ASP A 9 29.94 -3.34 7.52
CA ASP A 9 29.73 -4.57 6.77
C ASP A 9 28.33 -5.09 7.10
N GLU A 10 27.49 -5.11 6.07
CA GLU A 10 26.19 -5.76 6.06
C GLU A 10 26.39 -7.26 6.28
N ASN A 11 26.37 -7.69 7.54
CA ASN A 11 26.04 -9.07 7.89
C ASN A 11 25.56 -9.11 9.33
N ILE A 12 24.25 -9.28 9.50
CA ILE A 12 23.66 -9.62 10.79
C ILE A 12 24.20 -11.00 11.15
N ASN A 13 25.27 -11.05 11.93
CA ASN A 13 25.80 -12.30 12.46
C ASN A 13 24.92 -12.70 13.65
N ILE A 14 23.91 -13.52 13.39
CA ILE A 14 23.07 -14.11 14.43
C ILE A 14 23.90 -15.19 15.11
N GLN A 15 24.56 -14.82 16.21
CA GLN A 15 25.09 -15.81 17.14
C GLN A 15 23.93 -16.45 17.87
N MET A 16 23.77 -17.77 17.68
CA MET A 16 22.88 -18.59 18.49
C MET A 16 23.38 -18.52 19.94
N VAL A 17 22.68 -17.78 20.79
CA VAL A 17 22.90 -17.83 22.24
C VAL A 17 22.31 -19.14 22.74
N GLU A 18 23.15 -20.02 23.29
CA GLU A 18 22.80 -21.40 23.66
C GLU A 18 21.86 -21.54 24.88
N ASP A 19 21.28 -20.47 25.38
CA ASP A 19 20.42 -20.52 26.58
C ASP A 19 18.99 -20.07 26.25
N PHE A 20 18.22 -20.96 25.62
CA PHE A 20 16.76 -20.90 25.68
C PHE A 20 16.24 -22.16 26.39
N ASP A 21 15.69 -21.93 27.58
CA ASP A 21 14.97 -22.94 28.36
C ASP A 21 13.99 -23.71 27.47
N LYS A 22 14.13 -25.03 27.47
CA LYS A 22 13.25 -25.98 26.75
C LYS A 22 11.81 -25.86 27.24
N SER A 23 11.03 -25.00 26.61
CA SER A 23 9.60 -25.20 26.50
C SER A 23 9.36 -26.27 25.44
N ASN A 24 9.12 -27.50 25.89
CA ASN A 24 8.73 -28.66 25.07
C ASN A 24 7.30 -28.45 24.51
N ALA A 25 7.15 -27.52 23.59
CA ALA A 25 6.16 -27.65 22.53
C ALA A 25 6.95 -28.07 21.28
N ASP A 26 6.77 -29.31 20.82
CA ASP A 26 7.28 -29.76 19.54
C ASP A 26 6.69 -28.86 18.44
N PHE A 27 7.34 -27.74 18.18
CA PHE A 27 7.05 -26.88 17.05
C PHE A 27 7.53 -27.64 15.83
N ASN A 28 6.62 -28.45 15.29
CA ASN A 28 6.91 -29.30 14.15
C ASN A 28 7.00 -28.41 12.91
N LEU A 29 8.18 -27.83 12.71
CA LEU A 29 8.50 -26.94 11.58
C LEU A 29 8.17 -27.63 10.25
N LYS A 30 8.33 -28.95 10.18
CA LYS A 30 7.93 -29.75 9.02
C LYS A 30 6.42 -29.74 8.80
N LYS A 31 5.61 -29.88 9.85
CA LYS A 31 4.15 -29.73 9.77
C LYS A 31 3.77 -28.31 9.35
N LEU A 32 4.45 -27.28 9.85
CA LEU A 32 4.23 -25.89 9.42
C LEU A 32 4.56 -25.71 7.94
N MET A 33 5.68 -26.29 7.46
CA MET A 33 6.07 -26.22 6.04
C MET A 33 5.09 -27.00 5.15
N GLU A 34 4.64 -28.18 5.58
CA GLU A 34 3.59 -28.95 4.89
C GLU A 34 2.25 -28.21 4.88
N ASP A 35 1.86 -27.58 5.99
CA ASP A 35 0.66 -26.73 6.05
C ASP A 35 0.81 -25.50 5.12
N PHE A 36 2.01 -24.93 4.97
CA PHE A 36 2.29 -23.80 4.07
C PHE A 36 2.32 -24.20 2.59
N GLU A 37 2.86 -25.38 2.25
CA GLU A 37 2.76 -25.92 0.90
C GLU A 37 1.31 -26.30 0.54
N ASN A 38 0.54 -26.82 1.51
CA ASN A 38 -0.89 -27.11 1.33
C ASN A 38 -1.76 -25.85 1.24
N ILE A 39 -1.28 -24.69 1.70
CA ILE A 39 -1.93 -23.38 1.48
C ILE A 39 -1.78 -22.94 0.01
N SER A 40 -0.84 -23.48 -0.77
CA SER A 40 -0.49 -22.93 -2.08
C SER A 40 -1.44 -23.30 -3.25
N LEU A 41 -2.48 -24.12 -3.10
CA LEU A 41 -3.23 -24.64 -4.26
C LEU A 41 -4.74 -24.86 -4.06
N HIS A 42 -5.36 -24.20 -3.08
CA HIS A 42 -6.76 -23.82 -3.28
C HIS A 42 -6.74 -22.49 -4.00
N GLU A 43 -7.21 -22.50 -5.25
CA GLU A 43 -7.61 -21.34 -6.01
C GLU A 43 -8.15 -20.30 -5.04
N ILE A 44 -7.31 -19.31 -4.71
CA ILE A 44 -7.80 -18.04 -4.20
C ILE A 44 -8.42 -17.41 -5.44
N ASP A 45 -9.59 -17.92 -5.81
CA ASP A 45 -10.67 -17.15 -6.38
C ASP A 45 -11.09 -16.19 -5.24
N HIS A 46 -10.16 -15.32 -4.81
CA HIS A 46 -10.55 -14.09 -4.14
C HIS A 46 -11.33 -13.40 -5.23
N ASP A 47 -12.64 -13.48 -5.12
CA ASP A 47 -13.57 -12.94 -6.08
C ASP A 47 -13.12 -11.51 -6.37
N GLU A 48 -12.57 -11.27 -7.56
CA GLU A 48 -12.04 -9.96 -7.96
C GLU A 48 -13.14 -8.89 -7.79
N SER A 49 -14.40 -9.34 -7.83
CA SER A 49 -15.59 -8.56 -7.52
C SER A 49 -15.68 -8.08 -6.06
N ASP A 50 -15.26 -8.87 -5.07
CA ASP A 50 -15.29 -8.49 -3.65
C ASP A 50 -14.28 -7.37 -3.35
N GLN A 51 -13.10 -7.46 -3.96
CA GLN A 51 -12.08 -6.42 -3.83
C GLN A 51 -12.54 -5.12 -4.48
N LEU A 52 -13.08 -5.19 -5.70
CA LEU A 52 -13.62 -4.03 -6.41
C LEU A 52 -14.74 -3.34 -5.62
N TYR A 53 -15.65 -4.13 -5.03
CA TYR A 53 -16.74 -3.60 -4.21
C TYR A 53 -16.22 -2.89 -2.95
N THR A 54 -15.22 -3.47 -2.28
CA THR A 54 -14.57 -2.87 -1.12
C THR A 54 -13.91 -1.53 -1.47
N ASP A 55 -13.20 -1.47 -2.59
CA ASP A 55 -12.55 -0.23 -3.04
C ASP A 55 -13.57 0.84 -3.43
N MET A 56 -14.68 0.46 -4.06
CA MET A 56 -15.80 1.37 -4.35
C MET A 56 -16.37 1.97 -3.06
N LEU A 57 -16.67 1.14 -2.05
CA LEU A 57 -17.16 1.60 -0.76
C LEU A 57 -16.15 2.51 -0.04
N ASN A 58 -14.87 2.16 -0.09
CA ASN A 58 -13.82 2.98 0.52
C ASN A 58 -13.77 4.38 -0.09
N TYR A 59 -13.78 4.48 -1.43
CA TYR A 59 -13.79 5.78 -2.11
C TYR A 59 -15.07 6.56 -1.85
N ASP A 60 -16.23 5.90 -1.74
CA ASP A 60 -17.47 6.61 -1.44
C ASP A 60 -17.52 7.11 0.00
N MET A 61 -17.09 6.32 0.98
CA MET A 61 -17.22 6.70 2.39
C MET A 61 -16.11 7.65 2.86
N ASN A 62 -14.88 7.48 2.37
CA ASN A 62 -13.71 8.15 2.94
C ASN A 62 -13.19 9.35 2.12
N PHE A 63 -13.73 9.58 0.92
CA PHE A 63 -13.26 10.65 0.03
C PHE A 63 -14.37 11.63 -0.34
N THR A 64 -14.03 12.91 -0.26
CA THR A 64 -14.85 13.99 -0.82
C THR A 64 -14.67 14.06 -2.33
N VAL A 65 -15.66 14.64 -3.04
CA VAL A 65 -15.58 14.87 -4.49
C VAL A 65 -14.31 15.65 -4.87
N LYS A 66 -13.89 16.63 -4.07
CA LYS A 66 -12.65 17.39 -4.31
C LYS A 66 -11.41 16.50 -4.28
N GLN A 67 -11.31 15.58 -3.33
CA GLN A 67 -10.19 14.65 -3.23
C GLN A 67 -10.19 13.64 -4.39
N LEU A 68 -11.36 13.16 -4.80
CA LEU A 68 -11.49 12.29 -5.98
C LEU A 68 -11.05 13.02 -7.26
N LEU A 69 -11.45 14.28 -7.44
CA LEU A 69 -10.99 15.09 -8.57
C LEU A 69 -9.48 15.32 -8.56
N LEU A 70 -8.85 15.43 -7.39
CA LEU A 70 -7.38 15.53 -7.28
C LEU A 70 -6.69 14.24 -7.74
N ILE A 71 -7.27 13.07 -7.43
CA ILE A 71 -6.80 11.78 -7.94
C ILE A 71 -6.95 11.74 -9.47
N CYS A 72 -8.10 12.16 -10.00
CA CYS A 72 -8.30 12.24 -11.44
C CYS A 72 -7.31 13.19 -12.12
N ASP A 73 -6.94 14.30 -11.48
CA ASP A 73 -5.94 15.23 -12.01
C ASP A 73 -4.56 14.57 -12.10
N TYR A 74 -4.16 13.87 -11.03
CA TYR A 74 -2.92 13.11 -11.01
C TYR A 74 -2.87 12.05 -12.13
N TYR A 75 -3.99 11.39 -12.42
CA TYR A 75 -4.11 10.40 -13.51
C TYR A 75 -4.34 11.03 -14.90
N GLY A 76 -4.46 12.35 -15.01
CA GLY A 76 -4.74 13.02 -16.29
C GLY A 76 -6.18 12.86 -16.78
N LEU A 77 -7.10 12.37 -15.95
CA LEU A 77 -8.51 12.12 -16.24
C LEU A 77 -9.41 13.34 -15.99
N LEU A 78 -8.90 14.38 -15.32
CA LEU A 78 -9.70 15.50 -14.84
C LEU A 78 -10.47 16.23 -15.95
N LYS A 79 -9.86 16.34 -17.14
CA LYS A 79 -10.49 16.98 -18.29
C LYS A 79 -11.76 16.25 -18.73
N ASP A 80 -11.70 14.93 -18.82
CA ASP A 80 -12.80 14.10 -19.28
C ASP A 80 -13.92 14.07 -18.22
N VAL A 81 -13.55 13.94 -16.95
CA VAL A 81 -14.47 14.02 -15.81
C VAL A 81 -15.27 15.32 -15.79
N LYS A 82 -14.59 16.47 -15.96
CA LYS A 82 -15.23 17.79 -15.95
C LYS A 82 -16.09 18.02 -17.18
N THR A 83 -15.61 17.63 -18.36
CA THR A 83 -16.33 17.83 -19.63
C THR A 83 -17.64 17.04 -19.64
N ASN A 84 -17.61 15.81 -19.12
CA ASN A 84 -18.76 14.93 -19.06
C ASN A 84 -19.67 15.17 -17.84
N LYS A 85 -19.32 16.10 -16.94
CA LYS A 85 -20.09 16.44 -15.73
C LYS A 85 -20.46 15.21 -14.87
N MET A 86 -19.49 14.32 -14.72
CA MET A 86 -19.62 13.08 -13.96
C MET A 86 -20.04 13.33 -12.51
N LYS A 87 -21.01 12.54 -12.01
CA LYS A 87 -21.37 12.54 -10.57
C LYS A 87 -20.33 11.75 -9.78
N LYS A 88 -20.35 11.85 -8.44
CA LYS A 88 -19.37 11.21 -7.56
C LYS A 88 -19.15 9.73 -7.88
N GLN A 89 -20.22 8.98 -8.09
CA GLN A 89 -20.14 7.54 -8.42
C GLN A 89 -19.41 7.30 -9.74
N ASP A 90 -19.74 8.03 -10.80
CA ASP A 90 -19.03 7.93 -12.09
C ASP A 90 -17.54 8.26 -11.93
N ILE A 91 -17.18 9.24 -11.08
CA ILE A 91 -15.77 9.59 -10.81
C ILE A 91 -15.04 8.42 -10.14
N ILE A 92 -15.68 7.77 -9.15
CA ILE A 92 -15.12 6.60 -8.47
C ILE A 92 -14.92 5.46 -9.47
N GLU A 93 -15.90 5.18 -10.32
CA GLU A 93 -15.80 4.17 -11.38
C GLU A 93 -14.64 4.47 -12.34
N GLN A 94 -14.45 5.72 -12.75
CA GLN A 94 -13.30 6.09 -13.61
C GLN A 94 -11.96 5.89 -12.91
N ILE A 95 -11.88 6.19 -11.61
CA ILE A 95 -10.68 5.92 -10.81
C ILE A 95 -10.41 4.42 -10.77
N LEU A 96 -11.40 3.60 -10.42
CA LEU A 96 -11.24 2.15 -10.32
C LEU A 96 -10.90 1.52 -11.67
N LEU A 97 -11.51 1.98 -12.76
CA LEU A 97 -11.17 1.53 -14.10
C LEU A 97 -9.70 1.81 -14.45
N PHE A 98 -9.20 2.99 -14.07
CA PHE A 98 -7.79 3.33 -14.24
C PHE A 98 -6.89 2.49 -13.34
N GLU A 99 -7.27 2.30 -12.07
CA GLU A 99 -6.45 1.59 -11.06
C GLU A 99 -6.37 0.08 -11.30
N ASN A 100 -7.40 -0.54 -11.87
CA ASN A 100 -7.42 -1.97 -12.19
C ASN A 100 -6.79 -2.31 -13.56
N ASN A 101 -6.32 -1.30 -14.31
CA ASN A 101 -5.51 -1.57 -15.49
C ASN A 101 -4.05 -1.80 -15.09
N ASN A 102 -3.53 -3.00 -15.37
CA ASN A 102 -2.15 -3.39 -15.09
C ASN A 102 -1.10 -2.45 -15.71
N ASP A 103 -1.39 -1.82 -16.85
CA ASP A 103 -0.49 -0.85 -17.49
C ASP A 103 -0.27 0.40 -16.60
N ASN A 104 -1.23 0.70 -15.73
CA ASN A 104 -1.20 1.85 -14.84
C ASN A 104 -0.60 1.52 -13.46
N TYR A 105 -0.27 0.27 -13.17
CA TYR A 105 0.14 -0.22 -11.85
C TYR A 105 1.19 0.67 -11.16
N ASN A 106 2.26 1.01 -11.88
CA ASN A 106 3.35 1.85 -11.35
C ASN A 106 2.86 3.26 -10.98
N THR A 107 2.02 3.86 -11.81
CA THR A 107 1.42 5.18 -11.57
C THR A 107 0.51 5.16 -10.35
N VAL A 108 -0.29 4.10 -10.20
CA VAL A 108 -1.24 3.91 -9.11
C VAL A 108 -0.54 3.72 -7.79
N ILE A 109 0.50 2.89 -7.74
CA ILE A 109 1.33 2.70 -6.55
C ILE A 109 2.04 3.98 -6.16
N ARG A 110 2.67 4.65 -7.13
CA ARG A 110 3.37 5.90 -6.85
C ARG A 110 2.46 6.94 -6.21
N ARG A 111 1.22 7.04 -6.70
CA ARG A 111 0.20 7.94 -6.15
C ARG A 111 -0.23 7.52 -4.74
N LYS A 112 -0.41 6.22 -4.49
CA LYS A 112 -0.70 5.63 -3.15
C LYS A 112 0.40 6.01 -2.14
N GLU A 113 1.66 5.82 -2.50
CA GLU A 113 2.83 6.15 -1.68
C GLU A 113 2.92 7.64 -1.36
N LEU A 114 2.79 8.50 -2.38
CA LEU A 114 2.87 9.96 -2.19
C LEU A 114 1.78 10.47 -1.26
N TRP A 115 0.56 9.94 -1.39
CA TRP A 115 -0.55 10.29 -0.49
C TRP A 115 -0.30 9.81 0.93
N TYR A 116 0.25 8.61 1.10
CA TYR A 116 0.66 8.10 2.39
C TYR A 116 1.67 9.03 3.06
N TYR A 117 2.76 9.39 2.38
CA TYR A 117 3.77 10.29 2.93
C TYR A 117 3.22 11.67 3.26
N ILE A 118 2.34 12.22 2.43
CA ILE A 118 1.70 13.50 2.73
C ILE A 118 0.83 13.42 3.98
N ASN A 119 0.13 12.31 4.20
CA ASN A 119 -0.65 12.12 5.41
C ASN A 119 0.24 12.01 6.65
N GLU A 120 1.33 11.23 6.59
CA GLU A 120 2.32 11.15 7.68
C GLU A 120 2.88 12.54 8.03
N LEU A 121 3.24 13.34 7.02
CA LEU A 121 3.77 14.70 7.23
C LEU A 121 2.73 15.67 7.82
N LYS A 122 1.44 15.46 7.55
CA LYS A 122 0.34 16.28 8.11
C LYS A 122 0.07 15.96 9.57
N GLU A 123 0.28 14.71 9.97
CA GLU A 123 0.10 14.28 11.37
C GLU A 123 1.33 14.62 12.23
N ASP A 124 2.51 14.78 11.63
CA ASP A 124 3.70 15.19 12.36
C ASP A 124 3.58 16.60 12.98
N LYS A 125 4.15 16.75 14.19
CA LYS A 125 4.05 17.97 15.00
C LYS A 125 4.72 19.19 14.34
N ILE A 126 5.83 18.98 13.64
CA ILE A 126 6.66 20.05 13.06
C ILE A 126 6.37 20.19 11.57
N MET A 127 6.40 19.08 10.83
CA MET A 127 6.32 19.07 9.37
C MET A 127 5.00 19.59 8.85
N LYS A 128 3.88 19.38 9.57
CA LYS A 128 2.56 19.87 9.15
C LYS A 128 2.50 21.36 8.88
N LYS A 129 3.36 22.16 9.52
CA LYS A 129 3.45 23.61 9.30
C LYS A 129 3.99 23.98 7.91
N PHE A 130 4.69 23.05 7.27
CA PHE A 130 5.33 23.21 5.97
C PHE A 130 4.60 22.45 4.85
N VAL A 131 3.62 21.60 5.18
CA VAL A 131 2.80 20.92 4.19
C VAL A 131 1.74 21.88 3.65
N ILE A 132 1.96 22.41 2.45
CA ILE A 132 0.97 23.18 1.71
C ILE A 132 0.16 22.19 0.87
N TRP A 133 -1.01 21.82 1.37
CA TRP A 133 -1.93 20.90 0.69
C TRP A 133 -3.33 21.48 0.75
N SER A 134 -3.73 22.16 -0.32
CA SER A 134 -5.01 22.88 -0.46
C SER A 134 -5.83 22.34 -1.61
#